data_AF-A0A3P1B8C4-F1
#
_entry.id   AF-A0A3P1B8C4-F1
#
_cell.length_a   1.000
_cell.length_b   1.000
_cell.length_c   1.000
_cell.angle_alpha   90.00
_cell.angle_beta   90.00
_cell.angle_gamma   90.00
#
_symmetry.space_group_name_H-M   'P 1'
#
loop_
_entity.id
_entity.type
_entity.pdbx_description
1 polymer ?
#
loop_
_entity_poly.entity_id
_entity_poly.type
_entity_poly.pdbx_seq_one_letter_code
_entity_poly.pdbx_strand_id
1 'polypeptide(L)'
;MVASLVIGIIFLVAGLGLRYWINRRKFYRRSPMGAEGFSSYESSVIIKLLEKFGKWVAYALIIFGLLSLWVYSREKNDKERPEVEIQNPR
;
A
#
# COMPACT_ATOMS: atom_id res chain seq x y z
N MET A 1 -20.45 -1.55 0.69
CA MET A 1 -20.19 -1.57 -0.77
C MET A 1 -19.27 -0.44 -1.27
N VAL A 2 -19.71 0.78 -1.57
CA VAL A 2 -18.81 1.77 -2.25
C VAL A 2 -17.69 2.29 -1.33
N ALA A 3 -17.98 2.54 -0.05
CA ALA A 3 -17.01 3.06 0.90
C ALA A 3 -15.80 2.14 1.10
N SER A 4 -16.00 0.82 1.18
CA SER A 4 -14.89 -0.15 1.31
C SER A 4 -14.00 -0.18 0.07
N LEU A 5 -14.58 -0.06 -1.13
CA LEU A 5 -13.81 0.06 -2.36
C LEU A 5 -12.98 1.36 -2.40
N VAL A 6 -13.58 2.50 -2.06
CA VAL A 6 -12.90 3.81 -2.03
C VAL A 6 -11.75 3.80 -1.01
N ILE A 7 -12.01 3.29 0.19
CA ILE A 7 -11.00 3.15 1.24
C ILE A 7 -9.87 2.23 0.76
N GLY A 8 -10.19 1.05 0.21
CA GLY A 8 -9.18 0.12 -0.32
C GLY A 8 -8.26 0.77 -1.36
N ILE A 9 -8.83 1.52 -2.32
CA ILE A 9 -8.06 2.22 -3.34
C ILE A 9 -7.16 3.30 -2.71
N ILE A 10 -7.69 4.13 -1.81
CA ILE A 10 -6.90 5.18 -1.13
C ILE A 10 -5.70 4.56 -0.40
N PHE A 11 -5.91 3.48 0.36
CA PHE A 11 -4.84 2.81 1.10
C PHE A 11 -3.80 2.18 0.18
N LEU A 12 -4.21 1.60 -0.96
CA LEU A 12 -3.27 1.07 -1.95
C LEU A 12 -2.45 2.18 -2.61
N VAL A 13 -3.08 3.25 -3.07
CA VAL A 13 -2.40 4.37 -3.71
C VAL A 13 -1.45 5.04 -2.73
N ALA A 14 -1.87 5.27 -1.49
CA ALA A 14 -1.03 5.82 -0.44
C ALA A 14 0.15 4.88 -0.10
N GLY A 15 -0.09 3.57 0.05
CA GLY A 15 0.94 2.59 0.38
C GLY A 15 1.98 2.43 -0.74
N LEU A 16 1.55 2.33 -1.99
CA LEU A 16 2.43 2.28 -3.16
C LEU A 16 3.17 3.60 -3.37
N GLY A 17 2.48 4.73 -3.21
CA GLY A 17 3.06 6.07 -3.30
C GLY A 17 4.14 6.29 -2.25
N LEU A 18 3.88 5.90 -1.00
CA LEU A 18 4.84 5.97 0.10
C LEU A 18 6.06 5.09 -0.19
N ARG A 19 5.85 3.85 -0.66
CA ARG A 19 6.93 2.93 -1.03
C ARG A 19 7.80 3.49 -2.16
N TYR A 20 7.16 4.03 -3.19
CA TYR A 20 7.85 4.67 -4.32
C TYR A 20 8.64 5.90 -3.86
N TRP A 21 8.04 6.76 -3.05
CA TRP A 21 8.68 7.98 -2.55
C TRP A 21 9.92 7.68 -1.70
N ILE A 22 9.86 6.68 -0.81
CA ILE A 22 11.01 6.22 -0.02
C ILE A 22 12.11 5.69 -0.94
N ASN A 23 11.76 4.83 -1.91
CA ASN A 23 12.75 4.30 -2.85
C ASN A 23 13.36 5.38 -3.74
N ARG A 24 12.58 6.39 -4.13
CA ARG A 24 13.02 7.54 -4.92
C ARG A 24 14.00 8.42 -4.12
N ARG A 25 13.70 8.70 -2.85
CA ARG A 25 14.63 9.40 -1.93
C ARG A 25 15.94 8.64 -1.76
N LYS A 26 15.88 7.31 -1.64
CA LYS A 26 17.07 6.46 -1.57
C LYS A 26 17.90 6.51 -2.85
N PHE A 27 17.25 6.49 -4.01
CA PHE A 27 17.92 6.56 -5.31
C PHE A 27 18.67 7.89 -5.50
N TYR A 28 18.02 9.03 -5.24
CA TYR A 28 18.67 10.34 -5.43
C TYR A 28 19.79 10.66 -4.43
N ARG A 29 19.93 9.88 -3.34
CA ARG A 29 21.04 10.03 -2.40
C ARG A 29 22.32 9.30 -2.84
N ARG A 30 22.26 8.52 -3.93
CA ARG A 30 23.41 7.78 -4.46
C ARG A 30 24.19 8.64 -5.43
N SER A 31 25.51 8.66 -5.25
CA SER A 31 26.46 9.25 -6.20
C SER A 31 26.56 8.41 -7.49
N PRO A 32 27.25 8.90 -8.55
CA PRO A 32 27.48 8.12 -9.78
C PRO A 32 28.19 6.77 -9.54
N MET A 33 28.97 6.65 -8.46
CA MET A 33 29.59 5.39 -8.02
C MET A 33 28.66 4.50 -7.16
N GLY A 34 27.40 4.89 -6.95
CA GLY A 34 26.43 4.15 -6.16
C GLY A 34 26.56 4.31 -4.64
N ALA A 35 27.57 5.04 -4.15
CA ALA A 35 27.76 5.31 -2.73
C ALA A 35 26.69 6.28 -2.21
N GLU A 36 26.09 5.97 -1.06
CA GLU A 36 25.13 6.87 -0.39
C GLU A 36 25.88 8.02 0.27
N GLY A 37 25.60 9.25 -0.15
CA GLY A 37 26.15 10.45 0.47
C GLY A 37 25.36 10.84 1.71
N PHE A 38 26.01 10.89 2.87
CA PHE A 38 25.45 11.45 4.10
C PHE A 38 26.39 12.53 4.63
N SER A 39 25.82 13.62 5.17
CA SER A 39 26.59 14.72 5.74
C SER A 39 27.25 14.35 7.07
N SER A 40 26.70 13.39 7.81
CA SER A 40 27.16 13.01 9.13
C SER A 40 26.74 11.56 9.46
N TYR A 41 27.47 10.93 10.40
CA TYR A 41 27.14 9.58 10.86
C TYR A 41 25.73 9.49 11.45
N GLU A 42 25.35 10.43 12.32
CA GLU A 42 24.03 10.47 12.97
C GLU A 42 22.88 10.57 11.96
N SER A 43 23.04 11.45 10.95
CA SER A 43 22.12 11.58 9.83
C SER A 43 21.92 10.25 9.09
N SER A 44 23.00 9.50 8.87
CA SER A 44 22.93 8.21 8.19
C SER A 44 22.10 7.18 8.97
N VAL A 45 22.20 7.17 10.30
CA VAL A 45 21.48 6.23 11.16
C VAL A 45 20.00 6.60 11.23
N ILE A 46 19.69 7.87 11.49
CA ILE A 46 18.30 8.35 11.60
C ILE A 46 17.54 8.14 10.28
N ILE A 47 18.14 8.52 9.14
CA ILE A 47 17.51 8.37 7.84
C ILE A 47 17.29 6.89 7.50
N LYS A 48 18.28 6.02 7.74
CA LYS A 48 18.14 4.58 7.48
C LYS A 48 17.08 3.93 8.39
N LEU A 49 16.96 4.36 9.64
CA LEU A 49 15.90 3.92 10.55
C LEU A 49 14.52 4.31 10.03
N LEU A 50 14.34 5.57 9.64
CA LEU A 50 13.09 6.07 9.04
C LEU A 50 12.75 5.37 7.72
N GLU A 51 13.73 5.08 6.87
CA GLU A 51 13.50 4.31 5.64
C GLU A 51 13.06 2.87 5.93
N LYS A 52 13.65 2.22 6.95
CA LYS A 52 13.25 0.87 7.35
C LYS A 52 11.82 0.90 7.90
N PHE A 53 11.53 1.82 8.82
CA PHE A 53 10.21 1.97 9.43
C PHE A 53 9.15 2.34 8.37
N GLY A 54 9.43 3.31 7.51
CA GLY A 54 8.53 3.73 6.45
C GLY A 54 8.20 2.62 5.44
N LYS A 55 9.14 1.70 5.18
CA LYS A 55 8.85 0.50 4.36
C LYS A 55 7.85 -0.44 5.04
N TRP A 56 7.99 -0.66 6.35
CA TRP A 56 7.04 -1.45 7.11
C TRP A 56 5.65 -0.81 7.10
N VAL A 57 5.57 0.51 7.30
CA VAL A 57 4.31 1.27 7.23
C VAL A 57 3.69 1.14 5.83
N ALA A 58 4.49 1.28 4.76
CA ALA A 58 4.00 1.11 3.40
C ALA A 58 3.44 -0.30 3.15
N TYR A 59 4.09 -1.36 3.66
CA TYR A 59 3.56 -2.72 3.57
C TYR A 59 2.26 -2.89 4.35
N ALA A 60 2.16 -2.33 5.55
CA ALA A 60 0.92 -2.35 6.33
C ALA A 60 -0.24 -1.69 5.57
N LEU A 61 0.00 -0.52 4.97
CA LEU A 61 -0.99 0.19 4.16
C LEU A 61 -1.44 -0.63 2.94
N ILE A 62 -0.50 -1.28 2.23
CA ILE A 62 -0.82 -2.13 1.08
C ILE A 62 -1.66 -3.34 1.49
N ILE A 63 -1.26 -4.03 2.57
CA ILE A 63 -2.00 -5.19 3.10
C ILE A 63 -3.41 -4.76 3.49
N PHE A 64 -3.57 -3.64 4.19
CA PHE A 64 -4.87 -3.13 4.58
C PHE A 64 -5.76 -2.77 3.38
N GLY A 65 -5.18 -2.15 2.34
CA GLY A 65 -5.88 -1.86 1.09
C GLY A 65 -6.37 -3.12 0.38
N LEU A 66 -5.55 -4.18 0.31
CA LEU A 66 -5.93 -5.47 -0.24
C LEU A 66 -7.04 -6.16 0.56
N LEU A 67 -6.94 -6.13 1.89
CA LEU A 67 -7.98 -6.68 2.76
C LEU A 67 -9.33 -5.98 2.57
N SER A 68 -9.32 -4.65 2.42
CA SER A 68 -10.54 -3.87 2.17
C SER A 68 -11.19 -4.23 0.82
N LEU A 69 -10.38 -4.42 -0.23
CA LEU A 69 -10.84 -4.92 -1.53
C LEU A 69 -11.39 -6.35 -1.45
N TRP A 70 -10.76 -7.21 -0.66
CA TRP A 70 -11.23 -8.57 -0.44
C TRP A 70 -12.60 -8.60 0.25
N VAL A 71 -12.80 -7.78 1.28
CA VAL A 71 -14.10 -7.60 1.95
C VAL A 71 -15.16 -7.11 0.97
N TYR A 72 -14.83 -6.12 0.13
CA TYR A 72 -15.74 -5.64 -0.91
C TYR A 72 -16.14 -6.75 -1.89
N SER A 73 -15.18 -7.56 -2.35
CA SER A 73 -15.43 -8.68 -3.26
C SER A 73 -16.39 -9.71 -2.65
N ARG A 74 -16.21 -10.06 -1.38
CA ARG A 74 -17.14 -10.93 -0.64
C ARG A 74 -18.56 -10.35 -0.59
N GLU A 75 -18.69 -9.08 -0.24
CA GLU A 75 -19.99 -8.41 -0.12
C GLU A 75 -20.75 -8.35 -1.47
N LYS A 76 -20.03 -8.31 -2.60
CA LYS A 76 -20.60 -8.36 -3.95
C LYS A 76 -21.10 -9.77 -4.30
N ASN A 77 -20.27 -10.78 -4.07
CA ASN A 77 -20.62 -12.19 -4.32
C ASN A 77 -21.83 -12.66 -3.48
N ASP A 78 -21.95 -12.20 -2.24
CA ASP A 78 -23.07 -12.56 -1.36
C ASP A 78 -24.40 -11.92 -1.80
N LYS A 79 -24.38 -10.81 -2.57
CA LYS A 79 -25.59 -10.17 -3.11
C LYS A 79 -26.00 -10.70 -4.49
N GLU A 80 -25.03 -11.11 -5.32
CA GLU A 80 -25.30 -11.67 -6.64
C GLU A 80 -25.94 -13.08 -6.57
N ARG A 81 -25.61 -13.88 -5.54
CA ARG A 81 -26.17 -15.23 -5.33
C ARG A 81 -27.69 -15.25 -5.10
N PRO A 82 -28.26 -14.47 -4.15
CA PRO A 82 -29.71 -14.45 -3.95
C PRO A 82 -30.46 -13.89 -5.16
N GLU A 83 -29.90 -12.93 -5.89
CA GLU A 83 -30.56 -12.35 -7.07
C GLU A 83 -30.64 -13.33 -8.25
N VAL A 84 -29.62 -14.19 -8.43
CA VAL A 84 -29.62 -15.28 -9.43
C VAL A 84 -30.60 -16.42 -9.06
N GLU A 85 -30.74 -16.75 -7.77
CA GLU A 85 -31.75 -17.73 -7.31
C GLU A 85 -33.19 -17.23 -7.50
N ILE A 86 -33.45 -15.93 -7.32
CA ILE A 86 -34.79 -15.34 -7.50
C ILE A 86 -35.16 -15.24 -8.99
N GLN A 87 -34.18 -14.99 -9.87
CA GLN A 87 -34.42 -14.88 -11.33
C GLN A 87 -34.49 -16.23 -12.04
N ASN A 88 -33.97 -17.30 -11.43
CA ASN A 88 -34.03 -18.65 -11.98
C ASN A 88 -34.72 -19.62 -10.98
N PRO A 89 -36.01 -19.39 -10.67
CA PRO A 89 -36.76 -20.32 -9.85
C PRO A 89 -36.89 -21.64 -10.64
N ARG A 90 -36.32 -22.71 -10.09
CA ARG A 90 -36.51 -24.07 -10.61
C ARG A 90 -37.96 -24.50 -10.53
#